data_AF-A0A1B6LVJ7-F1
#
_entry.id   AF-A0A1B6LVJ7-F1
#
_cell.length_a   1.000
_cell.length_b   1.000
_cell.length_c   1.000
_cell.angle_alpha   90.00
_cell.angle_beta   90.00
_cell.angle_gamma   90.00
#
_symmetry.space_group_name_H-M   'P 1'
#
loop_
_entity.id
_entity.type
_entity.pdbx_description
1 polymer ?
#
loop_
_entity_poly.entity_id
_entity_poly.type
_entity_poly.pdbx_seq_one_letter_code
_entity_poly.pdbx_strand_id
1 'polypeptide(L)'
;NTSSVVSLPSWTYCMRPPCICWGASYSLPARVRVSISLVNDQVPVVVNNTILRLWRGGLQAITPSHLAAVDRDSPSDNVTYAILSATAGHIALASTPSAAIDKFTQTQLNNLQLVFVHSGEAVDGEVDIVISDGTNSVGPVIFKTRCEDVTLQLRNNRPLNVFPLLRRAITVDHLLAECSDPTRQVVYRVVGQPSLGQLVVEPHSTPVLNFTQDDVNALRVSYQHTTPQSHTFTDYATNDTFTFDVIAQFSLPLAHQEFHIDISVWSGGLDEFLDTSYSLTVEEGGHASIHINTTLMVKFLYKHVGSPTITGKLWELPAHGAVCYHGNCSDNRTTFTDWELNNGWAEYHHDHSDTLHDVVVQR
;
A
#
# COMPACT_ATOMS: atom_id res chain seq x y z
N ASN A 1 31.21 -16.90 40.97
CA ASN A 1 32.06 -18.05 41.36
C ASN A 1 33.47 -17.56 41.65
N THR A 2 33.70 -16.98 42.83
CA THR A 2 35.00 -16.46 43.25
C THR A 2 35.10 -16.61 44.75
N SER A 3 35.77 -17.66 45.22
CA SER A 3 36.08 -17.88 46.63
C SER A 3 37.51 -17.42 46.90
N SER A 4 37.67 -16.34 47.65
CA SER A 4 38.95 -15.85 48.16
C SER A 4 39.29 -16.55 49.49
N VAL A 5 40.51 -17.09 49.58
CA VAL A 5 41.05 -17.76 50.78
C VAL A 5 42.06 -16.82 51.43
N VAL A 6 41.91 -16.55 52.73
CA VAL A 6 42.84 -15.73 53.51
C VAL A 6 43.67 -16.65 54.42
N SER A 7 45.00 -16.49 54.41
CA SER A 7 45.96 -17.23 55.25
C SER A 7 46.89 -16.25 56.00
N LEU A 8 47.11 -16.48 57.30
CA LEU A 8 47.94 -15.64 58.19
C LEU A 8 49.31 -16.30 58.49
N PRO A 9 50.43 -15.54 58.60
CA PRO A 9 51.77 -16.11 58.83
C PRO A 9 52.19 -16.15 60.32
N SER A 10 53.13 -17.06 60.63
CA SER A 10 53.64 -17.39 61.97
C SER A 10 55.12 -17.02 62.17
N TRP A 11 55.53 -16.74 63.41
CA TRP A 11 56.94 -16.67 63.85
C TRP A 11 57.16 -17.51 65.11
N THR A 12 58.35 -18.09 65.27
CA THR A 12 58.78 -18.84 66.46
C THR A 12 60.25 -18.55 66.76
N TYR A 13 60.58 -18.24 68.02
CA TYR A 13 61.96 -18.15 68.53
C TYR A 13 62.24 -19.33 69.47
N CYS A 14 63.44 -19.92 69.38
CA CYS A 14 63.91 -21.03 70.22
C CYS A 14 65.32 -20.74 70.76
N MET A 15 65.52 -20.88 72.08
CA MET A 15 66.83 -21.04 72.71
C MET A 15 66.93 -22.43 73.39
N ARG A 16 68.12 -23.03 73.30
CA ARG A 16 68.56 -24.43 73.62
C ARG A 16 68.53 -24.80 75.14
N PRO A 17 68.78 -26.08 75.57
CA PRO A 17 67.83 -27.14 76.01
C PRO A 17 67.79 -27.35 77.55
N PRO A 18 66.96 -28.28 78.11
CA PRO A 18 66.19 -29.33 77.45
C PRO A 18 64.72 -28.91 77.33
N CYS A 19 64.45 -27.99 76.41
CA CYS A 19 63.09 -27.69 76.00
C CYS A 19 62.59 -28.85 75.13
N ILE A 20 61.60 -29.59 75.63
CA ILE A 20 60.78 -30.50 74.84
C ILE A 20 60.09 -29.65 73.78
N CYS A 21 60.54 -29.78 72.53
CA CYS A 21 59.86 -29.16 71.38
C CYS A 21 58.55 -29.93 71.17
N TRP A 22 57.45 -29.37 71.65
CA TRP A 22 56.14 -29.79 71.18
C TRP A 22 56.08 -29.43 69.70
N GLY A 23 56.14 -30.43 68.82
CA GLY A 23 55.92 -30.22 67.40
C GLY A 23 54.57 -29.55 67.22
N ALA A 24 54.53 -28.44 66.48
CA ALA A 24 53.28 -27.77 66.18
C ALA A 24 52.38 -28.74 65.40
N SER A 25 51.29 -29.16 66.02
CA SER A 25 50.25 -29.94 65.36
C SER A 25 49.40 -29.00 64.52
N TYR A 26 49.46 -29.14 63.20
CA TYR A 26 48.61 -28.39 62.28
C TYR A 26 47.37 -29.23 61.97
N SER A 27 46.18 -28.63 62.10
CA SER A 27 44.95 -29.24 61.58
C SER A 27 44.90 -29.09 60.06
N LEU A 28 44.34 -30.09 59.38
CA LEU A 28 44.08 -29.96 57.94
C LEU A 28 43.03 -28.86 57.70
N PRO A 29 43.15 -28.08 56.62
CA PRO A 29 42.20 -27.02 56.32
C PRO A 29 40.77 -27.58 56.18
N ALA A 30 39.87 -27.09 57.02
CA ALA A 30 38.46 -27.47 56.99
C ALA A 30 37.71 -26.58 55.98
N ARG A 31 36.94 -27.20 55.09
CA ARG A 31 36.06 -26.49 54.15
C ARG A 31 34.66 -26.42 54.72
N VAL A 32 34.17 -25.21 54.95
CA VAL A 32 32.76 -24.96 55.27
C VAL A 32 32.02 -24.70 53.97
N ARG A 33 30.99 -25.50 53.68
CA ARG A 33 30.04 -25.19 52.60
C ARG A 33 29.00 -24.23 53.14
N VAL A 34 28.92 -23.06 52.53
CA VAL A 34 27.86 -22.07 52.78
C VAL A 34 26.92 -22.10 51.58
N SER A 35 25.64 -22.37 51.82
CA SER A 35 24.57 -22.25 50.84
C SER A 35 23.75 -20.99 51.12
N ILE A 36 23.56 -20.16 50.10
CA ILE A 36 22.80 -18.90 50.19
C ILE A 36 21.41 -19.14 49.59
N SER A 37 20.36 -18.83 50.35
CA SER A 37 18.99 -18.77 49.83
C SER A 37 18.71 -17.37 49.28
N LEU A 38 18.23 -17.28 48.04
CA LEU A 38 17.83 -16.01 47.43
C LEU A 38 16.53 -15.49 48.07
N VAL A 39 16.43 -14.16 48.21
CA VAL A 39 15.24 -13.44 48.68
C VAL A 39 14.90 -12.41 47.61
N ASN A 40 13.62 -12.25 47.28
CA ASN A 40 13.17 -11.16 46.43
C ASN A 40 13.18 -9.87 47.26
N ASP A 41 14.24 -9.09 47.11
CA ASP A 41 14.48 -7.86 47.86
C ASP A 41 14.77 -6.64 46.96
N GLN A 42 14.73 -6.83 45.63
CA GLN A 42 14.88 -5.77 44.65
C GLN A 42 13.51 -5.27 44.18
N VAL A 43 13.43 -3.97 43.87
CA VAL A 43 12.23 -3.36 43.29
C VAL A 43 12.40 -3.31 41.77
N PRO A 44 11.36 -3.64 40.97
CA PRO A 44 11.42 -3.51 39.52
C PRO A 44 11.77 -2.08 39.09
N VAL A 45 12.68 -1.93 38.13
CA VAL A 45 13.12 -0.62 37.62
C VAL A 45 12.62 -0.42 36.19
N VAL A 46 11.89 0.67 35.96
CA VAL A 46 11.48 1.08 34.60
C VAL A 46 12.70 1.55 33.82
N VAL A 47 13.00 0.87 32.72
CA VAL A 47 14.14 1.18 31.85
C VAL A 47 13.72 1.96 30.61
N ASN A 48 12.49 1.75 30.11
CA ASN A 48 11.92 2.49 28.98
C ASN A 48 10.51 2.98 29.34
N ASN A 49 10.21 4.24 29.01
CA ASN A 49 8.89 4.84 29.03
C ASN A 49 8.85 5.98 28.01
N THR A 50 8.50 5.67 26.78
CA THR A 50 8.43 6.61 25.66
C THR A 50 6.99 6.77 25.19
N ILE A 51 6.72 7.81 24.41
CA ILE A 51 5.39 8.10 23.88
C ILE A 51 5.06 7.12 22.74
N LEU A 52 3.93 6.42 22.85
CA LEU A 52 3.40 5.58 21.77
C LEU A 52 2.62 6.44 20.76
N ARG A 53 3.08 6.52 19.52
CA ARG A 53 2.36 7.21 18.44
C ARG A 53 1.50 6.24 17.67
N LEU A 54 0.26 6.61 17.40
CA LEU A 54 -0.68 5.78 16.64
C LEU A 54 -1.72 6.63 15.94
N TRP A 55 -2.26 6.08 14.85
CA TRP A 55 -3.35 6.72 14.12
C TRP A 55 -4.64 6.73 14.93
N ARG A 56 -5.43 7.80 14.80
CA ARG A 56 -6.75 7.94 15.42
C ARG A 56 -7.67 6.76 15.11
N GLY A 57 -8.11 6.04 16.14
CA GLY A 57 -8.96 4.84 16.00
C GLY A 57 -8.23 3.62 15.41
N GLY A 58 -6.90 3.70 15.28
CA GLY A 58 -6.05 2.60 14.85
C GLY A 58 -5.56 1.76 16.03
N LEU A 59 -4.69 0.82 15.71
CA LEU A 59 -4.10 -0.12 16.65
C LEU A 59 -2.59 -0.10 16.47
N GLN A 60 -1.85 -0.03 17.57
CA GLN A 60 -0.39 0.02 17.56
C GLN A 60 0.21 -0.98 18.56
N ALA A 61 1.21 -1.73 18.11
CA ALA A 61 1.94 -2.66 18.98
C ALA A 61 2.75 -1.91 20.04
N ILE A 62 2.62 -2.35 21.29
CA ILE A 62 3.46 -1.90 22.41
C ILE A 62 4.64 -2.85 22.48
N THR A 63 5.84 -2.28 22.51
CA THR A 63 7.10 -3.04 22.42
C THR A 63 8.03 -2.64 23.57
N PRO A 64 9.11 -3.41 23.83
CA PRO A 64 10.07 -3.07 24.88
C PRO A 64 10.75 -1.72 24.70
N SER A 65 10.81 -1.16 23.47
CA SER A 65 11.32 0.19 23.24
C SER A 65 10.37 1.27 23.75
N HIS A 66 9.07 0.96 23.83
CA HIS A 66 8.05 1.89 24.34
C HIS A 66 7.96 1.86 25.86
N LEU A 67 7.84 0.67 26.43
CA LEU A 67 7.71 0.44 27.85
C LEU A 67 8.52 -0.81 28.21
N ALA A 68 9.32 -0.77 29.26
CA ALA A 68 10.00 -1.96 29.78
C ALA A 68 10.48 -1.72 31.21
N ALA A 69 10.51 -2.78 32.00
CA ALA A 69 11.08 -2.82 33.33
C ALA A 69 11.97 -4.06 33.47
N VAL A 70 13.01 -3.91 34.29
CA VAL A 70 13.95 -4.97 34.61
C VAL A 70 14.01 -5.12 36.10
N ASP A 71 13.97 -6.37 36.54
CA ASP A 71 14.25 -6.76 37.91
C ASP A 71 15.49 -7.67 37.93
N ARG A 72 16.32 -7.56 38.98
CA ARG A 72 17.59 -8.29 39.09
C ARG A 72 17.45 -9.67 39.72
N ASP A 73 16.44 -9.89 40.55
CA ASP A 73 16.22 -11.15 41.25
C ASP A 73 14.95 -11.89 40.76
N SER A 74 14.10 -11.20 39.98
CA SER A 74 12.86 -11.75 39.44
C SER A 74 12.90 -11.90 37.90
N PRO A 75 12.48 -13.05 37.34
CA PRO A 75 12.42 -13.24 35.89
C PRO A 75 11.29 -12.42 35.24
N SER A 76 11.37 -12.18 33.93
CA SER A 76 10.40 -11.36 33.20
C SER A 76 8.96 -11.89 33.23
N ASP A 77 8.76 -13.19 33.43
CA ASP A 77 7.42 -13.78 33.58
C ASP A 77 6.73 -13.34 34.89
N ASN A 78 7.52 -13.03 35.92
CA ASN A 78 7.03 -12.61 37.23
C ASN A 78 6.88 -11.09 37.35
N VAL A 79 7.54 -10.31 36.49
CA VAL A 79 7.37 -8.86 36.43
C VAL A 79 6.07 -8.54 35.69
N THR A 80 5.12 -7.97 36.41
CA THR A 80 3.76 -7.72 35.93
C THR A 80 3.39 -6.24 35.97
N TYR A 81 2.57 -5.84 35.01
CA TYR A 81 2.06 -4.49 34.80
C TYR A 81 0.56 -4.51 35.04
N ALA A 82 0.08 -3.88 36.10
CA ALA A 82 -1.34 -3.70 36.38
C ALA A 82 -1.81 -2.32 35.89
N ILE A 83 -2.80 -2.31 35.01
CA ILE A 83 -3.38 -1.10 34.43
C ILE A 83 -4.44 -0.57 35.40
N LEU A 84 -4.21 0.63 35.93
CA LEU A 84 -5.15 1.30 36.84
C LEU A 84 -6.21 2.08 36.08
N SER A 85 -5.79 2.74 35.00
CA SER A 85 -6.63 3.55 34.13
C SER A 85 -6.02 3.60 32.73
N ALA A 86 -6.87 3.79 31.72
CA ALA A 86 -6.45 4.09 30.36
C ALA A 86 -7.43 5.10 29.75
N THR A 87 -6.91 6.18 29.19
CA THR A 87 -7.69 7.18 28.43
C THR A 87 -7.40 7.06 26.94
N ALA A 88 -8.31 7.58 26.09
CA ALA A 88 -8.24 7.53 24.63
C ALA A 88 -8.18 6.12 24.00
N GLY A 89 -8.38 5.05 24.78
CA GLY A 89 -8.28 3.67 24.30
C GLY A 89 -8.07 2.66 25.43
N HIS A 90 -7.59 1.48 25.05
CA HIS A 90 -7.27 0.39 25.99
C HIS A 90 -6.08 -0.43 25.50
N ILE A 91 -5.43 -1.14 26.42
CA ILE A 91 -4.42 -2.16 26.10
C ILE A 91 -5.13 -3.51 25.92
N ALA A 92 -4.72 -4.28 24.92
CA ALA A 92 -5.24 -5.60 24.63
C ALA A 92 -4.11 -6.56 24.18
N LEU A 93 -4.41 -7.85 24.15
CA LEU A 93 -3.56 -8.82 23.46
C LEU A 93 -3.72 -8.67 21.94
N ALA A 94 -2.62 -8.77 21.20
CA ALA A 94 -2.61 -8.71 19.74
C ALA A 94 -3.51 -9.78 19.09
N SER A 95 -3.66 -10.95 19.75
CA SER A 95 -4.56 -12.02 19.32
C SER A 95 -6.04 -11.71 19.51
N THR A 96 -6.39 -10.81 20.42
CA THR A 96 -7.77 -10.45 20.77
C THR A 96 -7.91 -8.94 21.04
N PRO A 97 -7.72 -8.06 20.02
CA PRO A 97 -7.66 -6.61 20.24
C PRO A 97 -8.94 -5.99 20.78
N SER A 98 -10.09 -6.63 20.58
CA SER A 98 -11.39 -6.17 21.06
C SER A 98 -11.59 -6.35 22.57
N ALA A 99 -10.73 -7.14 23.24
CA ALA A 99 -10.82 -7.40 24.68
C ALA A 99 -9.73 -6.63 25.42
N ALA A 100 -10.14 -5.65 26.22
CA ALA A 100 -9.24 -4.96 27.14
C ALA A 100 -8.69 -5.93 28.19
N ILE A 101 -7.43 -5.74 28.56
CA ILE A 101 -6.78 -6.47 29.65
C ILE A 101 -6.44 -5.51 30.78
N ASP A 102 -6.50 -6.00 32.02
CA ASP A 102 -6.16 -5.20 33.20
C ASP A 102 -4.72 -5.44 33.67
N LYS A 103 -4.07 -6.50 33.15
CA LYS A 103 -2.73 -6.90 33.58
C LYS A 103 -1.99 -7.65 32.47
N PHE A 104 -0.67 -7.44 32.38
CA PHE A 104 0.23 -8.19 31.49
C PHE A 104 1.62 -8.40 32.13
N THR A 105 2.46 -9.25 31.53
CA THR A 105 3.83 -9.52 31.99
C THR A 105 4.89 -8.87 31.10
N GLN A 106 6.10 -8.67 31.63
CA GLN A 106 7.25 -8.22 30.82
C GLN A 106 7.55 -9.20 29.67
N THR A 107 7.33 -10.50 29.86
CA THR A 107 7.49 -11.49 28.78
C THR A 107 6.48 -11.30 27.65
N GLN A 108 5.21 -11.02 27.94
CA GLN A 108 4.21 -10.74 26.90
C GLN A 108 4.59 -9.50 26.07
N LEU A 109 5.14 -8.48 26.74
CA LEU A 109 5.66 -7.28 26.10
C LEU A 109 6.90 -7.57 25.23
N ASN A 110 7.83 -8.37 25.74
CA ASN A 110 9.02 -8.81 25.01
C ASN A 110 8.68 -9.63 23.75
N ASN A 111 7.61 -10.43 23.83
CA ASN A 111 7.12 -11.26 22.73
C ASN A 111 6.20 -10.51 21.76
N LEU A 112 6.07 -9.18 21.89
CA LEU A 112 5.25 -8.33 21.02
C LEU A 112 3.77 -8.73 20.99
N GLN A 113 3.24 -9.22 22.11
CA GLN A 113 1.87 -9.71 22.22
C GLN A 113 0.87 -8.62 22.63
N LEU A 114 1.31 -7.39 22.83
CA LEU A 114 0.51 -6.31 23.38
C LEU A 114 0.29 -5.21 22.34
N VAL A 115 -0.93 -4.71 22.31
CA VAL A 115 -1.35 -3.62 21.43
C VAL A 115 -2.14 -2.60 22.23
N PHE A 116 -2.03 -1.33 21.85
CA PHE A 116 -2.94 -0.29 22.28
C PHE A 116 -3.98 -0.07 21.17
N VAL A 117 -5.25 -0.03 21.53
CA VAL A 117 -6.38 0.21 20.61
C VAL A 117 -6.97 1.57 20.93
N HIS A 118 -6.91 2.49 19.97
CA HIS A 118 -7.42 3.85 20.14
C HIS A 118 -8.94 3.90 20.03
N SER A 119 -9.61 4.67 20.88
CA SER A 119 -11.09 4.78 20.92
C SER A 119 -11.70 5.42 19.67
N GLY A 120 -10.91 6.19 18.93
CA GLY A 120 -11.34 6.96 17.75
C GLY A 120 -11.69 8.42 18.05
N GLU A 121 -11.54 8.88 19.29
CA GLU A 121 -11.56 10.32 19.62
C GLU A 121 -10.26 11.00 19.14
N ALA A 122 -10.26 12.32 18.92
CA ALA A 122 -9.05 13.05 18.51
C ALA A 122 -8.33 13.62 19.74
N VAL A 123 -7.89 12.73 20.63
CA VAL A 123 -7.27 13.10 21.91
C VAL A 123 -6.08 12.20 22.19
N ASP A 124 -5.03 12.77 22.77
CA ASP A 124 -3.93 12.00 23.33
C ASP A 124 -4.41 11.21 24.56
N GLY A 125 -3.77 10.07 24.84
CA GLY A 125 -4.13 9.18 25.93
C GLY A 125 -3.02 9.00 26.95
N GLU A 126 -3.40 8.63 28.17
CA GLU A 126 -2.51 8.27 29.26
C GLU A 126 -2.98 6.95 29.87
N VAL A 127 -2.02 6.09 30.22
CA VAL A 127 -2.25 4.81 30.89
C VAL A 127 -1.47 4.82 32.20
N ASP A 128 -2.19 4.73 33.31
CA ASP A 128 -1.60 4.64 34.64
C ASP A 128 -1.29 3.18 34.97
N ILE A 129 -0.02 2.86 35.19
CA ILE A 129 0.43 1.48 35.37
C ILE A 129 1.21 1.30 36.66
N VAL A 130 0.91 0.25 37.42
CA VAL A 130 1.74 -0.20 38.56
C VAL A 130 2.49 -1.44 38.15
N ILE A 131 3.79 -1.46 38.38
CA ILE A 131 4.68 -2.56 38.02
C ILE A 131 5.07 -3.29 39.30
N SER A 132 4.95 -4.61 39.32
CA SER A 132 5.24 -5.43 40.48
C SER A 132 5.76 -6.80 40.09
N ASP A 133 6.71 -7.31 40.86
CA ASP A 133 7.23 -8.69 40.79
C ASP A 133 6.47 -9.68 41.71
N GLY A 134 5.38 -9.21 42.34
CA GLY A 134 4.59 -9.95 43.32
C GLY A 134 4.90 -9.62 44.80
N THR A 135 6.06 -9.04 45.10
CA THR A 135 6.48 -8.65 46.46
C THR A 135 6.69 -7.14 46.56
N ASN A 136 7.45 -6.60 45.62
CA ASN A 136 7.81 -5.20 45.49
C ASN A 136 7.03 -4.57 44.34
N SER A 137 6.83 -3.24 44.40
CA SER A 137 6.13 -2.52 43.35
C SER A 137 6.65 -1.10 43.15
N VAL A 138 6.49 -0.60 41.93
CA VAL A 138 6.79 0.78 41.52
C VAL A 138 5.60 1.35 40.74
N GLY A 139 5.26 2.61 41.02
CA GLY A 139 4.23 3.33 40.27
C GLY A 139 3.39 4.28 41.14
N PRO A 140 2.35 4.91 40.56
CA PRO A 140 1.94 4.75 39.16
C PRO A 140 2.96 5.35 38.17
N VAL A 141 3.22 4.61 37.09
CA VAL A 141 4.01 5.03 35.92
C VAL A 141 3.02 5.46 34.85
N ILE A 142 3.14 6.70 34.37
CA ILE A 142 2.28 7.23 33.31
C ILE A 142 2.90 6.89 31.96
N PHE A 143 2.25 5.99 31.21
CA PHE A 143 2.59 5.66 29.84
C PHE A 143 1.71 6.49 28.89
N LYS A 144 2.33 7.33 28.06
CA LYS A 144 1.61 8.29 27.21
C LYS A 144 1.45 7.79 25.79
N THR A 145 0.31 8.08 25.20
CA THR A 145 0.01 7.83 23.78
C THR A 145 -0.26 9.16 23.08
N ARG A 146 0.15 9.27 21.82
CA ARG A 146 -0.07 10.44 20.97
C ARG A 146 -0.91 10.04 19.76
N CYS A 147 -2.06 10.67 19.63
CA CYS A 147 -2.99 10.45 18.53
C CYS A 147 -2.53 11.25 17.31
N GLU A 148 -2.26 10.58 16.20
CA GLU A 148 -2.00 11.21 14.91
C GLU A 148 -3.27 11.19 14.05
N ASP A 149 -3.56 12.32 13.40
CA ASP A 149 -4.73 12.46 12.53
C ASP A 149 -4.57 11.69 11.23
N VAL A 150 -5.67 11.12 10.75
CA VAL A 150 -5.68 10.39 9.48
C VAL A 150 -6.14 11.29 8.36
N THR A 151 -5.30 11.34 7.32
CA THR A 151 -5.48 12.24 6.18
C THR A 151 -5.67 11.44 4.91
N LEU A 152 -6.50 11.98 4.01
CA LEU A 152 -6.73 11.46 2.67
C LEU A 152 -6.11 12.41 1.64
N GLN A 153 -5.55 11.84 0.57
CA GLN A 153 -5.04 12.59 -0.57
C GLN A 153 -5.53 11.96 -1.87
N LEU A 154 -6.15 12.74 -2.75
CA LEU A 154 -6.48 12.32 -4.10
C LEU A 154 -5.25 12.57 -5.00
N ARG A 155 -4.51 11.52 -5.32
CA ARG A 155 -3.28 11.56 -6.13
C ARG A 155 -3.59 11.69 -7.60
N ASN A 156 -4.50 10.85 -8.09
CA ASN A 156 -4.90 10.83 -9.49
C ASN A 156 -6.41 11.03 -9.58
N ASN A 157 -6.79 11.93 -10.49
CA ASN A 157 -8.17 12.14 -10.93
C ASN A 157 -8.12 12.60 -12.38
N ARG A 158 -7.72 11.70 -13.27
CA ARG A 158 -7.57 11.96 -14.70
C ARG A 158 -8.82 11.50 -15.45
N PRO A 159 -9.18 12.19 -16.55
CA PRO A 159 -10.36 11.83 -17.31
C PRO A 159 -10.26 10.43 -17.89
N LEU A 160 -11.37 9.71 -17.88
CA LEU A 160 -11.49 8.42 -18.56
C LEU A 160 -11.94 8.64 -20.00
N ASN A 161 -11.13 8.19 -20.94
CA ASN A 161 -11.54 8.18 -22.36
C ASN A 161 -12.37 6.92 -22.64
N VAL A 162 -13.55 7.09 -23.24
CA VAL A 162 -14.49 6.01 -23.52
C VAL A 162 -14.99 6.09 -24.96
N PHE A 163 -14.88 5.00 -25.70
CA PHE A 163 -15.52 4.92 -27.01
C PHE A 163 -17.03 4.71 -26.84
N PRO A 164 -17.90 5.34 -27.65
CA PRO A 164 -19.34 5.23 -27.48
C PRO A 164 -19.84 3.79 -27.40
N LEU A 165 -20.72 3.52 -26.44
CA LEU A 165 -21.39 2.23 -26.20
C LEU A 165 -20.45 1.12 -25.72
N LEU A 166 -19.18 1.44 -25.50
CA LEU A 166 -18.24 0.54 -24.85
C LEU A 166 -18.21 0.73 -23.33
N ARG A 167 -17.53 -0.22 -22.71
CA ARG A 167 -17.18 -0.23 -21.30
C ARG A 167 -15.68 0.01 -21.17
N ARG A 168 -15.27 0.82 -20.20
CA ARG A 168 -13.86 1.00 -19.86
C ARG A 168 -13.64 0.95 -18.36
N ALA A 169 -12.63 0.19 -17.96
CA ALA A 169 -12.24 0.08 -16.56
C ALA A 169 -11.61 1.38 -16.07
N ILE A 170 -11.99 1.80 -14.87
CA ILE A 170 -11.30 2.87 -14.14
C ILE A 170 -10.08 2.23 -13.48
N THR A 171 -8.90 2.71 -13.84
CA THR A 171 -7.62 2.19 -13.35
C THR A 171 -6.98 3.16 -12.36
N VAL A 172 -5.88 2.72 -11.71
CA VAL A 172 -5.09 3.56 -10.80
C VAL A 172 -4.52 4.83 -11.45
N ASP A 173 -4.29 4.81 -12.77
CA ASP A 173 -3.85 6.00 -13.52
C ASP A 173 -4.95 7.06 -13.62
N HIS A 174 -6.20 6.62 -13.60
CA HIS A 174 -7.37 7.48 -13.63
C HIS A 174 -7.74 7.97 -12.22
N LEU A 175 -7.84 7.04 -11.26
CA LEU A 175 -8.36 7.32 -9.93
C LEU A 175 -7.50 6.65 -8.85
N LEU A 176 -6.81 7.46 -8.06
CA LEU A 176 -6.00 7.01 -6.93
C LEU A 176 -6.15 7.97 -5.77
N ALA A 177 -6.63 7.45 -4.64
CA ALA A 177 -6.64 8.12 -3.37
C ALA A 177 -5.86 7.30 -2.34
N GLU A 178 -5.05 8.00 -1.55
CA GLU A 178 -4.19 7.42 -0.53
C GLU A 178 -4.62 7.89 0.85
N CYS A 179 -4.52 6.98 1.82
CA CYS A 179 -4.71 7.26 3.24
C CYS A 179 -3.35 7.25 3.93
N SER A 180 -3.13 8.18 4.87
CA SER A 180 -1.89 8.20 5.67
C SER A 180 -1.70 6.94 6.51
N ASP A 181 -2.79 6.27 6.87
CA ASP A 181 -2.80 4.93 7.46
C ASP A 181 -3.09 3.87 6.37
N PRO A 182 -2.08 3.08 5.94
CA PRO A 182 -2.24 2.11 4.86
C PRO A 182 -3.10 0.90 5.23
N THR A 183 -3.43 0.72 6.51
CA THR A 183 -4.29 -0.38 6.95
C THR A 183 -5.77 -0.07 6.74
N ARG A 184 -6.11 1.17 6.41
CA ARG A 184 -7.51 1.61 6.23
C ARG A 184 -7.97 1.43 4.80
N GLN A 185 -9.19 0.93 4.68
CA GLN A 185 -9.89 0.87 3.42
C GLN A 185 -10.32 2.27 2.98
N VAL A 186 -9.92 2.66 1.78
CA VAL A 186 -10.37 3.88 1.11
C VAL A 186 -11.59 3.54 0.26
N VAL A 187 -12.69 4.25 0.49
CA VAL A 187 -13.97 4.05 -0.19
C VAL A 187 -14.34 5.31 -0.97
N TYR A 188 -14.73 5.12 -2.22
CA TYR A 188 -15.34 6.10 -3.09
C TYR A 188 -16.85 5.95 -3.02
N ARG A 189 -17.54 7.00 -2.57
CA ARG A 189 -19.01 7.06 -2.54
C ARG A 189 -19.49 8.00 -3.62
N VAL A 190 -20.16 7.46 -4.63
CA VAL A 190 -20.76 8.21 -5.72
C VAL A 190 -21.99 8.94 -5.20
N VAL A 191 -21.96 10.26 -5.25
CA VAL A 191 -23.03 11.16 -4.78
C VAL A 191 -23.92 11.58 -5.95
N GLY A 192 -23.31 11.94 -7.08
CA GLY A 192 -23.98 12.24 -8.34
C GLY A 192 -23.60 11.20 -9.38
N GLN A 193 -24.59 10.48 -9.90
CA GLN A 193 -24.38 9.48 -10.94
C GLN A 193 -24.11 10.11 -12.31
N PRO A 194 -23.38 9.41 -13.20
CA PRO A 194 -23.26 9.82 -14.59
C PRO A 194 -24.62 9.89 -15.29
N SER A 195 -24.71 10.78 -16.28
CA SER A 195 -25.94 11.06 -17.02
C SER A 195 -26.04 10.31 -18.36
N LEU A 196 -24.90 9.94 -18.94
CA LEU A 196 -24.79 9.27 -20.24
C LEU A 196 -24.37 7.79 -20.09
N GLY A 197 -24.23 7.30 -18.87
CA GLY A 197 -23.82 5.93 -18.60
C GLY A 197 -24.04 5.53 -17.16
N GLN A 198 -23.39 4.44 -16.76
CA GLN A 198 -23.46 3.89 -15.43
C GLN A 198 -22.09 3.35 -14.99
N LEU A 199 -21.78 3.51 -13.71
CA LEU A 199 -20.67 2.82 -13.07
C LEU A 199 -21.09 1.42 -12.71
N VAL A 200 -20.31 0.42 -13.12
CA VAL A 200 -20.59 -1.00 -12.89
C VAL A 200 -19.40 -1.69 -12.24
N VAL A 201 -19.70 -2.72 -11.45
CA VAL A 201 -18.67 -3.61 -10.87
C VAL A 201 -18.74 -5.00 -11.49
N GLU A 202 -17.56 -5.52 -11.84
CA GLU A 202 -17.37 -6.88 -12.34
C GLU A 202 -17.57 -7.93 -11.23
N PRO A 203 -18.04 -9.15 -11.55
CA PRO A 203 -18.33 -9.67 -12.89
C PRO A 203 -19.79 -9.48 -13.36
N HIS A 204 -20.68 -9.04 -12.47
CA HIS A 204 -22.12 -9.06 -12.75
C HIS A 204 -22.63 -7.78 -13.43
N SER A 205 -21.75 -6.83 -13.74
CA SER A 205 -22.09 -5.53 -14.35
C SER A 205 -23.17 -4.77 -13.56
N THR A 206 -23.17 -4.93 -12.23
CA THR A 206 -24.18 -4.32 -11.38
C THR A 206 -23.87 -2.85 -11.17
N PRO A 207 -24.85 -1.94 -11.28
CA PRO A 207 -24.67 -0.54 -10.95
C PRO A 207 -24.13 -0.38 -9.53
N VAL A 208 -23.11 0.45 -9.37
CA VAL A 208 -22.44 0.66 -8.09
C VAL A 208 -22.57 2.11 -7.61
N LEU A 209 -22.84 2.27 -6.32
CA LEU A 209 -22.79 3.57 -5.64
C LEU A 209 -21.54 3.74 -4.79
N ASN A 210 -20.97 2.63 -4.28
CA ASN A 210 -19.77 2.66 -3.46
C ASN A 210 -18.77 1.61 -3.96
N PHE A 211 -17.53 2.01 -4.18
CA PHE A 211 -16.43 1.10 -4.50
C PHE A 211 -15.17 1.52 -3.74
N THR A 212 -14.15 0.67 -3.72
CA THR A 212 -12.95 0.83 -2.91
C THR A 212 -11.73 1.05 -3.81
N GLN A 213 -10.64 1.56 -3.23
CA GLN A 213 -9.36 1.62 -3.95
C GLN A 213 -8.90 0.22 -4.39
N ASP A 214 -9.20 -0.83 -3.63
CA ASP A 214 -8.89 -2.21 -4.01
C ASP A 214 -9.73 -2.69 -5.21
N ASP A 215 -10.98 -2.23 -5.35
CA ASP A 215 -11.79 -2.52 -6.54
C ASP A 215 -11.18 -1.87 -7.79
N VAL A 216 -10.67 -0.64 -7.68
CA VAL A 216 -9.98 0.07 -8.77
C VAL A 216 -8.65 -0.62 -9.12
N ASN A 217 -7.85 -0.96 -8.11
CA ASN A 217 -6.58 -1.66 -8.29
C ASN A 217 -6.75 -3.03 -8.95
N ALA A 218 -7.87 -3.71 -8.64
CA ALA A 218 -8.23 -5.00 -9.23
C ALA A 218 -8.96 -4.89 -10.59
N LEU A 219 -9.06 -3.68 -11.17
CA LEU A 219 -9.76 -3.42 -12.44
C LEU A 219 -11.24 -3.86 -12.44
N ARG A 220 -11.89 -3.85 -11.27
CA ARG A 220 -13.28 -4.32 -11.12
C ARG A 220 -14.32 -3.24 -11.34
N VAL A 221 -13.94 -1.96 -11.31
CA VAL A 221 -14.85 -0.83 -11.52
C VAL A 221 -14.71 -0.34 -12.95
N SER A 222 -15.84 -0.23 -13.65
CA SER A 222 -15.87 0.27 -15.03
C SER A 222 -16.99 1.27 -15.22
N TYR A 223 -16.78 2.22 -16.12
CA TYR A 223 -17.87 3.00 -16.69
C TYR A 223 -18.40 2.28 -17.94
N GLN A 224 -19.72 2.20 -18.04
CA GLN A 224 -20.42 1.69 -19.22
C GLN A 224 -21.28 2.81 -19.81
N HIS A 225 -20.98 3.20 -21.05
CA HIS A 225 -21.76 4.20 -21.77
C HIS A 225 -23.10 3.60 -22.22
N THR A 226 -24.21 4.25 -21.87
CA THR A 226 -25.58 3.80 -22.20
C THR A 226 -26.38 5.00 -22.68
N THR A 227 -26.23 5.38 -23.95
CA THR A 227 -26.98 6.52 -24.50
C THR A 227 -28.49 6.26 -24.48
N PRO A 228 -29.31 7.19 -23.97
CA PRO A 228 -30.74 7.21 -24.26
C PRO A 228 -30.97 7.43 -25.75
N GLN A 229 -32.02 6.81 -26.31
CA GLN A 229 -32.41 6.90 -27.73
C GLN A 229 -32.73 8.33 -28.24
N SER A 230 -32.70 9.35 -27.37
CA SER A 230 -32.99 10.75 -27.75
C SER A 230 -31.78 11.68 -27.83
N HIS A 231 -30.57 11.24 -27.47
CA HIS A 231 -29.35 12.02 -27.69
C HIS A 231 -28.68 11.54 -28.97
N THR A 232 -29.02 12.20 -30.09
CA THR A 232 -28.21 12.12 -31.30
C THR A 232 -26.82 12.65 -30.97
N PHE A 233 -25.81 11.80 -31.15
CA PHE A 233 -24.41 12.12 -30.96
C PHE A 233 -23.96 13.06 -32.10
N THR A 234 -24.30 14.36 -31.98
CA THR A 234 -24.17 15.33 -33.08
C THR A 234 -22.74 15.78 -33.34
N ASP A 235 -21.86 15.73 -32.34
CA ASP A 235 -20.53 16.35 -32.39
C ASP A 235 -19.37 15.35 -32.30
N TYR A 236 -19.62 14.06 -32.56
CA TYR A 236 -18.63 12.98 -32.52
C TYR A 236 -17.89 12.77 -31.17
N ALA A 237 -18.17 13.62 -30.19
CA ALA A 237 -17.77 13.53 -28.80
C ALA A 237 -18.81 14.15 -27.88
N THR A 238 -18.77 13.73 -26.62
CA THR A 238 -19.53 14.29 -25.52
C THR A 238 -18.77 14.05 -24.22
N ASN A 239 -19.18 14.71 -23.15
CA ASN A 239 -18.62 14.52 -21.82
C ASN A 239 -19.69 14.03 -20.86
N ASP A 240 -19.28 13.17 -19.95
CA ASP A 240 -20.09 12.75 -18.82
C ASP A 240 -19.28 12.94 -17.55
N THR A 241 -19.96 13.11 -16.43
CA THR A 241 -19.29 13.31 -15.14
C THR A 241 -20.04 12.60 -14.05
N PHE A 242 -19.32 12.16 -13.02
CA PHE A 242 -19.94 11.74 -11.78
C PHE A 242 -19.23 12.42 -10.62
N THR A 243 -19.99 12.72 -9.57
CA THR A 243 -19.45 13.33 -8.36
C THR A 243 -19.36 12.29 -7.26
N PHE A 244 -18.30 12.34 -6.47
CA PHE A 244 -18.02 11.35 -5.45
C PHE A 244 -17.32 11.96 -4.23
N ASP A 245 -17.46 11.28 -3.10
CA ASP A 245 -16.69 11.53 -1.90
C ASP A 245 -15.65 10.43 -1.72
N VAL A 246 -14.44 10.79 -1.26
CA VAL A 246 -13.47 9.82 -0.77
C VAL A 246 -13.55 9.79 0.75
N ILE A 247 -13.78 8.60 1.30
CA ILE A 247 -13.94 8.38 2.73
C ILE A 247 -13.00 7.28 3.22
N ALA A 248 -12.43 7.48 4.41
CA ALA A 248 -11.76 6.46 5.20
C ALA A 248 -12.13 6.66 6.67
N GLN A 249 -12.08 5.59 7.45
CA GLN A 249 -12.48 5.61 8.85
C GLN A 249 -11.68 6.67 9.64
N PHE A 250 -12.36 7.50 10.44
CA PHE A 250 -11.80 8.59 11.25
C PHE A 250 -10.97 9.65 10.50
N SER A 251 -11.02 9.67 9.17
CA SER A 251 -10.43 10.75 8.36
C SER A 251 -11.47 11.83 8.04
N LEU A 252 -11.01 13.05 7.74
CA LEU A 252 -11.85 14.05 7.10
C LEU A 252 -12.08 13.64 5.62
N PRO A 253 -13.34 13.53 5.15
CA PRO A 253 -13.63 13.07 3.79
C PRO A 253 -13.22 14.13 2.75
N LEU A 254 -12.75 13.67 1.59
CA LEU A 254 -12.60 14.53 0.41
C LEU A 254 -13.94 14.57 -0.31
N ALA A 255 -14.77 15.55 0.04
CA ALA A 255 -16.14 15.63 -0.44
C ALA A 255 -16.24 16.27 -1.84
N HIS A 256 -17.30 15.94 -2.57
CA HIS A 256 -17.70 16.57 -3.85
C HIS A 256 -16.58 16.64 -4.90
N GLN A 257 -15.78 15.58 -5.00
CA GLN A 257 -14.84 15.42 -6.11
C GLN A 257 -15.61 15.13 -7.40
N GLU A 258 -15.08 15.57 -8.53
CA GLU A 258 -15.68 15.35 -9.84
C GLU A 258 -14.76 14.50 -10.70
N PHE A 259 -15.28 13.43 -11.28
CA PHE A 259 -14.55 12.58 -12.21
C PHE A 259 -15.09 12.82 -13.63
N HIS A 260 -14.20 13.19 -14.55
CA HIS A 260 -14.55 13.47 -15.94
C HIS A 260 -14.43 12.24 -16.83
N ILE A 261 -15.38 12.10 -17.75
CA ILE A 261 -15.43 11.02 -18.72
C ILE A 261 -15.57 11.64 -20.10
N ASP A 262 -14.55 11.45 -20.92
CA ASP A 262 -14.49 11.96 -22.29
C ASP A 262 -14.93 10.86 -23.25
N ILE A 263 -16.13 11.01 -23.80
CA ILE A 263 -16.72 10.02 -24.69
C ILE A 263 -16.49 10.48 -26.13
N SER A 264 -15.74 9.72 -26.93
CA SER A 264 -15.42 10.13 -28.31
C SER A 264 -15.11 8.96 -29.23
N VAL A 265 -15.35 9.14 -30.54
CA VAL A 265 -15.15 8.08 -31.55
C VAL A 265 -13.68 7.93 -31.99
N TRP A 266 -12.74 8.63 -31.36
CA TRP A 266 -11.31 8.57 -31.67
C TRP A 266 -10.45 8.16 -30.47
N SER A 267 -11.06 7.81 -29.33
CA SER A 267 -10.33 7.37 -28.14
C SER A 267 -11.15 6.41 -27.28
N GLY A 268 -10.50 5.77 -26.29
CA GLY A 268 -11.20 5.01 -25.26
C GLY A 268 -11.74 3.64 -25.67
N GLY A 269 -11.15 2.99 -26.68
CA GLY A 269 -11.60 1.67 -27.18
C GLY A 269 -11.61 1.51 -28.70
N LEU A 270 -11.06 2.47 -29.44
CA LEU A 270 -10.91 2.40 -30.90
C LEU A 270 -10.15 1.14 -31.36
N ASP A 271 -9.19 0.70 -30.54
CA ASP A 271 -8.39 -0.52 -30.71
C ASP A 271 -9.23 -1.79 -30.76
N GLU A 272 -10.44 -1.81 -30.19
CA GLU A 272 -11.35 -2.96 -30.27
C GLU A 272 -12.01 -3.08 -31.66
N PHE A 273 -12.02 -2.00 -32.45
CA PHE A 273 -12.60 -1.96 -33.79
C PHE A 273 -11.55 -1.97 -34.91
N LEU A 274 -10.28 -1.85 -34.58
CA LEU A 274 -9.15 -1.90 -35.50
C LEU A 274 -8.36 -3.18 -35.26
N ASP A 275 -8.02 -3.90 -36.33
CA ASP A 275 -7.11 -5.03 -36.23
C ASP A 275 -5.68 -4.53 -36.04
N THR A 276 -5.25 -4.42 -34.78
CA THR A 276 -3.90 -3.98 -34.39
C THR A 276 -2.85 -5.09 -34.49
N SER A 277 -3.25 -6.32 -34.84
CA SER A 277 -2.33 -7.46 -35.01
C SER A 277 -1.67 -7.50 -36.40
N TYR A 278 -2.05 -6.57 -37.28
CA TYR A 278 -1.52 -6.45 -38.62
C TYR A 278 -0.02 -6.10 -38.58
N SER A 279 0.82 -7.05 -39.01
CA SER A 279 2.24 -6.84 -39.22
C SER A 279 2.54 -6.95 -40.72
N LEU A 280 3.33 -6.01 -41.22
CA LEU A 280 3.83 -6.01 -42.59
C LEU A 280 5.17 -6.73 -42.61
N THR A 281 5.32 -7.67 -43.55
CA THR A 281 6.61 -8.29 -43.86
C THR A 281 6.99 -7.91 -45.27
N VAL A 282 8.18 -7.33 -45.44
CA VAL A 282 8.68 -6.82 -46.70
C VAL A 282 10.12 -7.28 -46.84
N GLU A 283 10.49 -7.75 -48.03
CA GLU A 283 11.89 -8.01 -48.34
C GLU A 283 12.65 -6.69 -48.46
N GLU A 284 13.96 -6.70 -48.23
CA GLU A 284 14.80 -5.51 -48.39
C GLU A 284 14.63 -4.91 -49.80
N GLY A 285 14.35 -3.61 -49.87
CA GLY A 285 14.06 -2.91 -51.12
C GLY A 285 12.71 -3.24 -51.76
N GLY A 286 11.93 -4.11 -51.13
CA GLY A 286 10.57 -4.47 -51.54
C GLY A 286 9.53 -3.43 -51.10
N HIS A 287 8.27 -3.77 -51.38
CA HIS A 287 7.11 -2.98 -50.96
C HIS A 287 5.96 -3.86 -50.49
N ALA A 288 5.10 -3.31 -49.64
CA ALA A 288 3.85 -3.94 -49.22
C ALA A 288 2.75 -2.91 -48.96
N SER A 289 1.51 -3.28 -49.28
CA SER A 289 0.34 -2.43 -49.05
C SER A 289 -0.02 -2.39 -47.57
N ILE A 290 -0.15 -1.20 -46.99
CA ILE A 290 -0.66 -0.97 -45.65
C ILE A 290 -2.17 -1.11 -45.68
N HIS A 291 -2.69 -2.23 -45.18
CA HIS A 291 -4.13 -2.48 -45.09
C HIS A 291 -4.63 -2.30 -43.66
N ILE A 292 -5.57 -1.37 -43.46
CA ILE A 292 -6.26 -1.20 -42.16
C ILE A 292 -7.74 -1.47 -42.38
N ASN A 293 -8.21 -2.57 -41.81
CA ASN A 293 -9.61 -2.93 -41.91
C ASN A 293 -10.46 -2.10 -40.93
N THR A 294 -11.09 -1.07 -41.46
CA THR A 294 -11.98 -0.15 -40.71
C THR A 294 -13.45 -0.55 -40.76
N THR A 295 -13.79 -1.67 -41.42
CA THR A 295 -15.16 -2.06 -41.75
C THR A 295 -16.07 -2.10 -40.51
N LEU A 296 -15.57 -2.60 -39.37
CA LEU A 296 -16.35 -2.71 -38.13
C LEU A 296 -16.62 -1.34 -37.51
N MET A 297 -15.62 -0.47 -37.48
CA MET A 297 -15.74 0.91 -37.02
C MET A 297 -16.72 1.70 -37.89
N VAL A 298 -16.60 1.62 -39.22
CA VAL A 298 -17.50 2.28 -40.17
C VAL A 298 -18.95 1.83 -39.92
N LYS A 299 -19.19 0.52 -39.85
CA LYS A 299 -20.53 -0.04 -39.57
C LYS A 299 -21.10 0.44 -38.23
N PHE A 300 -20.26 0.51 -37.19
CA PHE A 300 -20.66 1.02 -35.89
C PHE A 300 -21.09 2.49 -35.98
N LEU A 301 -20.26 3.33 -36.58
CA LEU A 301 -20.51 4.77 -36.68
C LEU A 301 -21.76 5.06 -37.50
N TYR A 302 -21.94 4.42 -38.66
CA TYR A 302 -23.16 4.52 -39.48
C TYR A 302 -24.43 4.19 -38.71
N LYS A 303 -24.38 3.20 -37.80
CA LYS A 303 -25.54 2.72 -37.06
C LYS A 303 -25.86 3.59 -35.84
N HIS A 304 -24.86 4.14 -35.16
CA HIS A 304 -25.01 4.71 -33.82
C HIS A 304 -24.68 6.21 -33.71
N VAL A 305 -23.90 6.74 -34.63
CA VAL A 305 -23.33 8.09 -34.53
C VAL A 305 -23.76 8.96 -35.72
N GLY A 306 -23.63 8.45 -36.95
CA GLY A 306 -23.90 9.19 -38.17
C GLY A 306 -23.04 8.69 -39.33
N SER A 307 -22.87 9.50 -40.38
CA SER A 307 -22.01 9.16 -41.54
C SER A 307 -20.69 9.93 -41.49
N PRO A 308 -19.72 9.54 -40.65
CA PRO A 308 -18.46 10.27 -40.53
C PRO A 308 -17.59 10.04 -41.76
N THR A 309 -16.74 11.03 -42.05
CA THR A 309 -15.65 10.89 -43.00
C THR A 309 -14.43 10.38 -42.23
N ILE A 310 -13.97 9.18 -42.54
CA ILE A 310 -12.80 8.57 -41.89
C ILE A 310 -11.58 8.82 -42.78
N THR A 311 -10.56 9.43 -42.17
CA THR A 311 -9.26 9.65 -42.80
C THR A 311 -8.19 9.22 -41.82
N GLY A 312 -7.28 8.36 -42.25
CA GLY A 312 -6.09 8.02 -41.50
C GLY A 312 -4.94 8.95 -41.85
N LYS A 313 -4.19 9.40 -40.85
CA LYS A 313 -3.04 10.26 -41.06
C LYS A 313 -1.76 9.60 -40.53
N LEU A 314 -0.71 9.61 -41.33
CA LEU A 314 0.65 9.28 -40.89
C LEU A 314 1.10 10.31 -39.85
N TRP A 315 1.33 9.82 -38.64
CA TRP A 315 1.79 10.60 -37.51
C TRP A 315 3.30 10.72 -37.51
N GLU A 316 3.99 9.60 -37.71
CA GLU A 316 5.45 9.53 -37.85
C GLU A 316 5.78 8.81 -39.16
N LEU A 317 6.73 9.38 -39.89
CA LEU A 317 7.25 8.77 -41.10
C LEU A 317 8.21 7.64 -40.73
N PRO A 318 8.27 6.57 -41.54
CA PRO A 318 9.25 5.50 -41.36
C PRO A 318 10.69 6.03 -41.39
N ALA A 319 11.58 5.37 -40.65
CA ALA A 319 12.98 5.75 -40.58
C ALA A 319 13.81 5.13 -41.72
N HIS A 320 13.34 4.02 -42.29
CA HIS A 320 14.07 3.16 -43.22
C HIS A 320 13.25 2.80 -44.46
N GLY A 321 12.45 3.78 -44.91
CA GLY A 321 11.56 3.61 -46.05
C GLY A 321 10.73 4.86 -46.31
N ALA A 322 9.74 4.73 -47.19
CA ALA A 322 8.74 5.75 -47.46
C ALA A 322 7.35 5.13 -47.58
N VAL A 323 6.32 5.89 -47.23
CA VAL A 323 4.94 5.52 -47.53
C VAL A 323 4.54 6.19 -48.84
N CYS A 324 4.22 5.39 -49.84
CA CYS A 324 3.91 5.81 -51.19
C CYS A 324 2.41 5.67 -51.47
N TYR A 325 1.88 6.58 -52.30
CA TYR A 325 0.50 6.51 -52.75
C TYR A 325 0.43 5.76 -54.08
N HIS A 326 -0.08 4.54 -54.06
CA HIS A 326 -0.31 3.72 -55.25
C HIS A 326 0.92 3.67 -56.18
N GLY A 327 2.06 3.27 -55.62
CA GLY A 327 3.37 3.25 -56.30
C GLY A 327 4.05 4.61 -56.52
N ASN A 328 3.40 5.74 -56.22
CA ASN A 328 4.00 7.07 -56.31
C ASN A 328 4.60 7.53 -54.97
N CYS A 329 5.91 7.38 -54.84
CA CYS A 329 6.67 7.80 -53.66
C CYS A 329 7.07 9.30 -53.66
N SER A 330 6.76 10.04 -54.73
CA SER A 330 6.98 11.50 -54.79
C SER A 330 5.79 12.29 -54.23
N ASP A 331 4.67 11.63 -53.95
CA ASP A 331 3.52 12.24 -53.29
C ASP A 331 3.79 12.33 -51.79
N ASN A 332 4.07 13.53 -51.28
CA ASN A 332 4.28 13.80 -49.84
C ASN A 332 2.97 13.78 -49.03
N ARG A 333 1.98 13.00 -49.49
CA ARG A 333 0.68 12.88 -48.84
C ARG A 333 0.83 12.06 -47.57
N THR A 334 0.30 12.60 -46.48
CA THR A 334 0.28 11.93 -45.17
C THR A 334 -1.12 11.50 -44.76
N THR A 335 -2.15 11.81 -45.54
CA THR A 335 -3.56 11.54 -45.20
C THR A 335 -4.20 10.65 -46.25
N PHE A 336 -4.82 9.55 -45.83
CA PHE A 336 -5.49 8.57 -46.69
C PHE A 336 -6.93 8.42 -46.23
N THR A 337 -7.86 8.32 -47.18
CA THR A 337 -9.26 8.01 -46.89
C THR A 337 -9.42 6.54 -46.51
N ASP A 338 -10.50 6.25 -45.79
CA ASP A 338 -10.93 4.89 -45.47
C ASP A 338 -10.91 3.93 -46.68
N TRP A 339 -11.44 4.39 -47.81
CA TRP A 339 -11.50 3.61 -49.04
C TRP A 339 -10.10 3.35 -49.61
N GLU A 340 -9.20 4.34 -49.58
CA GLU A 340 -7.82 4.19 -50.05
C GLU A 340 -7.05 3.18 -49.18
N LEU A 341 -7.21 3.24 -47.86
CA LEU A 341 -6.58 2.29 -46.93
C LEU A 341 -7.13 0.86 -47.10
N ASN A 342 -8.45 0.71 -47.27
CA ASN A 342 -9.07 -0.60 -47.48
C ASN A 342 -8.67 -1.23 -48.83
N ASN A 343 -8.36 -0.43 -49.86
CA ASN A 343 -7.89 -0.92 -51.15
C ASN A 343 -6.36 -1.05 -51.25
N GLY A 344 -5.62 -0.79 -50.17
CA GLY A 344 -4.16 -0.93 -50.13
C GLY A 344 -3.41 0.12 -50.94
N TRP A 345 -3.98 1.32 -51.11
CA TRP A 345 -3.36 2.40 -51.88
C TRP A 345 -2.26 3.15 -51.12
N ALA A 346 -2.17 2.94 -49.80
CA ALA A 346 -0.98 3.30 -49.03
C ALA A 346 -0.03 2.11 -49.04
N GLU A 347 1.19 2.29 -49.52
CA GLU A 347 2.19 1.23 -49.63
C GLU A 347 3.47 1.65 -48.90
N TYR A 348 4.02 0.77 -48.08
CA TYR A 348 5.37 0.96 -47.54
C TYR A 348 6.39 0.45 -48.55
N HIS A 349 7.40 1.28 -48.86
CA HIS A 349 8.52 0.95 -49.72
C HIS A 349 9.81 1.06 -48.91
N HIS A 350 10.55 -0.04 -48.83
CA HIS A 350 11.76 -0.12 -48.05
C HIS A 350 12.95 0.52 -48.79
N ASP A 351 13.82 1.23 -48.07
CA ASP A 351 14.89 2.05 -48.68
C ASP A 351 16.17 1.29 -49.06
N HIS A 352 16.15 -0.05 -48.98
CA HIS A 352 17.30 -0.94 -49.17
C HIS A 352 18.40 -0.79 -48.09
N SER A 353 18.06 -0.27 -46.90
CA SER A 353 18.95 -0.35 -45.75
C SER A 353 18.98 -1.76 -45.13
N ASP A 354 20.11 -2.20 -44.59
CA ASP A 354 20.20 -3.50 -43.88
C ASP A 354 19.50 -3.47 -42.49
N THR A 355 18.22 -3.10 -42.46
CA THR A 355 17.42 -2.88 -41.25
C THR A 355 16.41 -4.00 -41.06
N LEU A 356 16.31 -4.50 -39.83
CA LEU A 356 15.43 -5.62 -39.49
C LEU A 356 14.02 -5.19 -39.09
N HIS A 357 13.85 -3.91 -38.74
CA HIS A 357 12.59 -3.35 -38.25
C HIS A 357 12.46 -1.89 -38.67
N ASP A 358 11.25 -1.49 -39.05
CA ASP A 358 10.84 -0.10 -39.26
C ASP A 358 9.41 0.06 -38.74
N VAL A 359 8.99 1.29 -38.47
CA VAL A 359 7.69 1.58 -37.86
C VAL A 359 7.00 2.71 -38.61
N VAL A 360 5.75 2.46 -39.00
CA VAL A 360 4.85 3.48 -39.53
C VAL A 360 3.77 3.73 -38.48
N VAL A 361 3.72 4.95 -37.93
CA VAL A 361 2.70 5.32 -36.93
C VAL A 361 1.58 6.08 -37.62
N GLN A 362 0.35 5.59 -37.48
CA GLN A 362 -0.85 6.19 -38.06
C GLN A 362 -1.86 6.54 -36.96
N ARG A 363 -2.57 7.66 -37.14
CA ARG A 363 -3.62 8.14 -36.24
C ARG A 363 -4.92 8.46 -36.97
#